data_AF-A0A9Q1MZ52-F1
#
_entry.id   AF-A0A9Q1MZ52-F1
#
_cell.length_a   1.000
_cell.length_b   1.000
_cell.length_c   1.000
_cell.angle_alpha   90.00
_cell.angle_beta   90.00
_cell.angle_gamma   90.00
#
_symmetry.space_group_name_H-M   'P 1'
#
loop_
_entity.id
_entity.type
_entity.pdbx_description
1 polymer ?
#
loop_
_entity_poly.entity_id
_entity_poly.type
_entity_poly.pdbx_seq_one_letter_code
_entity_poly.pdbx_strand_id
1 'polypeptide(L)'
;MSSQLYCKPHTVQAQRVRYIHCLQSWGKYEEVECEGLSVLKVLRENSIGKTNKEVNNLLSQLDEKNLDQEFALLVVEIVVTLVKCASLIQNMAVHEYDGLLDLIKEVAPWFKVLDTNAREKLHRVLVTYLNRITLIMAGDFKRFNGNLVHKFCVEALCHIKQSSLKDQLFKSVRKICSSLFSQELGECSGIVDTLKYVLDAMAAEIKVV
;
A
#
# COMPACT_ATOMS: atom_id res chain seq x y z
N MET A 1 -40.14 20.21 14.93
CA MET A 1 -39.43 20.27 13.64
C MET A 1 -37.98 19.90 13.89
N SER A 2 -37.55 18.69 13.51
CA SER A 2 -36.15 18.28 13.63
C SER A 2 -35.38 18.78 12.41
N SER A 3 -34.45 19.69 12.61
CA SER A 3 -33.41 20.01 11.63
C SER A 3 -32.58 18.74 11.40
N GLN A 4 -32.91 17.99 10.35
CA GLN A 4 -32.02 16.95 9.85
C GLN A 4 -30.77 17.67 9.36
N LEU A 5 -29.68 17.59 10.12
CA LEU A 5 -28.36 17.99 9.67
C LEU A 5 -28.09 17.20 8.38
N TYR A 6 -28.24 17.85 7.23
CA TYR A 6 -27.86 17.34 5.93
C TYR A 6 -26.33 17.30 5.90
N CYS A 7 -25.75 16.38 6.67
CA CYS A 7 -24.32 16.15 6.72
C CYS A 7 -23.97 15.46 5.40
N LYS A 8 -23.04 16.04 4.64
CA LYS A 8 -22.56 15.40 3.41
C LYS A 8 -22.10 13.98 3.76
N PRO A 9 -22.27 13.01 2.85
CA PRO A 9 -21.74 11.66 3.03
C PRO A 9 -20.28 11.72 3.51
N HIS A 10 -19.90 10.82 4.40
CA HIS A 10 -18.51 10.67 4.88
C HIS A 10 -17.86 11.84 5.62
N THR A 11 -18.58 12.93 5.94
CA THR A 11 -18.02 14.11 6.67
C THR A 11 -17.29 13.70 7.96
N VAL A 12 -17.84 12.78 8.74
CA VAL A 12 -17.20 12.27 9.97
C VAL A 12 -15.90 11.53 9.65
N GLN A 13 -15.90 10.68 8.62
CA GLN A 13 -14.70 9.93 8.22
C GLN A 13 -13.62 10.86 7.67
N ALA A 14 -13.99 11.92 6.94
CA ALA A 14 -13.05 12.95 6.50
C ALA A 14 -12.35 13.66 7.67
N GLN A 15 -13.07 13.95 8.77
CA GLN A 15 -12.43 14.51 9.97
C GLN A 15 -11.50 13.51 10.65
N ARG A 16 -11.86 12.22 10.68
CA ARG A 16 -10.99 11.16 11.21
C ARG A 16 -9.72 11.00 10.37
N VAL A 17 -9.80 11.08 9.04
CA VAL A 17 -8.61 11.07 8.17
C VAL A 17 -7.70 12.28 8.45
N ARG A 18 -8.26 13.47 8.69
CA ARG A 18 -7.44 14.62 9.13
C ARG A 18 -6.75 14.36 10.46
N TYR A 19 -7.45 13.75 11.41
CA TYR A 19 -6.87 13.36 12.69
C TYR A 19 -5.73 12.34 12.52
N ILE A 20 -5.89 11.33 11.67
CA ILE A 20 -4.83 10.37 11.29
C ILE A 20 -3.59 11.11 10.76
N HIS A 21 -3.75 12.13 9.92
CA HIS A 21 -2.61 12.93 9.43
C HIS A 21 -1.92 13.75 10.53
N CYS A 22 -2.67 14.27 11.50
CA CYS A 22 -2.10 14.92 12.67
C CYS A 22 -1.25 13.94 13.48
N LEU A 23 -1.79 12.75 13.77
CA LEU A 23 -1.06 11.69 14.47
C LEU A 23 0.21 11.28 13.71
N GLN A 24 0.12 11.11 12.40
CA GLN A 24 1.27 10.81 11.54
C GLN A 24 2.35 11.90 11.63
N SER A 25 1.93 13.16 11.61
CA SER A 25 2.84 14.31 11.70
C SER A 25 3.50 14.41 13.06
N TRP A 26 2.84 13.95 14.12
CA TRP A 26 3.38 13.86 15.48
C TRP A 26 4.20 12.58 15.74
N GLY A 27 4.36 11.72 14.74
CA GLY A 27 5.10 10.46 14.88
C GLY A 27 4.39 9.40 15.72
N LYS A 28 3.07 9.55 15.92
CA LYS A 28 2.23 8.63 16.70
C LYS A 28 1.75 7.46 15.85
N TYR A 29 2.69 6.67 15.32
CA TYR A 29 2.38 5.71 14.25
C TYR A 29 1.49 4.53 14.70
N GLU A 30 1.60 4.09 15.95
CA GLU A 30 0.73 3.05 16.51
C GLU A 30 -0.73 3.56 16.59
N GLU A 31 -0.91 4.83 16.98
CA GLU A 31 -2.22 5.49 17.02
C GLU A 31 -2.78 5.70 15.61
N VAL A 32 -1.93 6.01 14.62
CA VAL A 32 -2.29 6.07 13.19
C VAL A 32 -2.83 4.73 12.68
N GLU A 33 -2.15 3.63 13.02
CA GLU A 33 -2.56 2.30 12.59
C GLU A 33 -3.92 1.93 13.18
N CYS A 34 -4.09 2.11 14.50
CA CYS A 34 -5.34 1.81 15.19
C CYS A 34 -6.52 2.59 14.60
N GLU A 35 -6.34 3.90 14.44
CA GLU A 35 -7.41 4.76 13.91
C GLU A 35 -7.65 4.51 12.41
N GLY A 36 -6.60 4.30 11.63
CA GLY A 36 -6.69 3.99 10.21
C GLY A 36 -7.48 2.71 9.94
N LEU A 37 -7.14 1.62 10.62
CA LEU A 37 -7.86 0.35 10.49
C LEU A 37 -9.31 0.47 10.99
N SER A 38 -9.53 1.23 12.06
CA SER A 38 -10.88 1.52 12.57
C SER A 38 -11.74 2.29 11.55
N VAL A 39 -11.19 3.31 10.89
CA VAL A 39 -11.91 4.04 9.83
C VAL A 39 -12.20 3.13 8.64
N LEU A 40 -11.22 2.36 8.17
CA LEU A 40 -11.40 1.43 7.05
C LEU A 40 -12.51 0.40 7.33
N LYS A 41 -12.55 -0.14 8.55
CA LYS A 41 -13.61 -1.05 8.99
C LYS A 41 -14.99 -0.39 8.90
N VAL A 42 -15.13 0.83 9.41
CA VAL A 42 -16.40 1.56 9.36
C VAL A 42 -16.80 1.89 7.91
N LEU A 43 -15.86 2.28 7.05
CA LEU A 43 -16.10 2.52 5.63
C LEU A 43 -16.56 1.24 4.91
N ARG A 44 -15.94 0.10 5.22
CA ARG A 44 -16.34 -1.21 4.71
C ARG A 44 -17.76 -1.58 5.15
N GLU A 45 -18.08 -1.44 6.43
CA GLU A 45 -19.42 -1.76 6.97
C GLU A 45 -20.52 -0.87 6.38
N ASN A 46 -20.20 0.40 6.07
CA ASN A 46 -21.15 1.32 5.44
C ASN A 46 -21.39 1.04 3.95
N SER A 47 -20.43 0.40 3.27
CA SER A 47 -20.53 0.08 1.83
C SER A 47 -21.17 -1.29 1.56
N ILE A 48 -20.92 -2.28 2.41
CA ILE A 48 -21.56 -3.59 2.36
C ILE A 48 -22.90 -3.48 3.10
N GLY A 49 -23.95 -2.97 2.45
CA GLY A 49 -25.27 -2.90 3.08
C GLY A 49 -25.67 -4.26 3.66
N LYS A 50 -25.68 -4.39 5.00
CA LYS A 50 -26.10 -5.53 5.85
C LYS A 50 -26.17 -6.92 5.17
N THR A 51 -25.17 -7.31 4.39
CA THR A 51 -25.14 -8.60 3.72
C THR A 51 -24.03 -9.43 4.35
N ASN A 52 -24.46 -10.46 5.08
CA ASN A 52 -23.67 -11.41 5.83
C ASN A 52 -22.79 -12.28 4.92
N LYS A 53 -21.81 -11.69 4.23
CA LYS A 53 -20.70 -12.42 3.65
C LYS A 53 -19.44 -11.99 4.38
N GLU A 54 -18.89 -12.92 5.17
CA GLU A 54 -17.53 -12.84 5.68
C GLU A 54 -16.59 -12.81 4.47
N VAL A 55 -16.27 -11.59 4.03
CA VAL A 55 -15.14 -11.37 3.14
C VAL A 55 -13.93 -11.16 4.05
N ASN A 56 -12.89 -11.96 3.90
CA ASN A 56 -11.65 -11.84 4.68
C ASN A 56 -10.84 -10.56 4.37
N ASN A 57 -11.35 -9.70 3.48
CA ASN A 57 -10.67 -8.50 3.00
C ASN A 57 -10.91 -7.31 3.93
N LEU A 58 -9.90 -6.45 4.10
CA LEU A 58 -10.00 -5.24 4.92
C LEU A 58 -10.81 -4.13 4.22
N LEU A 59 -10.78 -4.10 2.89
CA LEU A 59 -11.57 -3.20 2.06
C LEU A 59 -12.81 -3.91 1.49
N SER A 60 -13.89 -3.16 1.29
CA SER A 60 -15.04 -3.66 0.52
C SER A 60 -14.64 -3.95 -0.92
N GLN A 61 -15.31 -4.93 -1.55
CA GLN A 61 -15.13 -5.15 -2.97
C GLN A 61 -15.67 -3.94 -3.73
N LEU A 62 -14.93 -3.48 -4.73
CA LEU A 62 -15.32 -2.37 -5.56
C LEU A 62 -16.55 -2.75 -6.40
N ASP A 63 -17.73 -2.22 -6.07
CA ASP A 63 -18.92 -2.31 -6.92
C ASP A 63 -18.97 -1.08 -7.84
N GLU A 64 -18.70 -1.29 -9.13
CA GLU A 64 -18.55 -0.24 -10.13
C GLU A 64 -19.83 0.58 -10.36
N LYS A 65 -20.99 0.12 -9.86
CA LYS A 65 -22.29 0.69 -10.22
C LYS A 65 -22.64 2.01 -9.52
N ASN A 66 -21.95 2.39 -8.43
CA ASN A 66 -22.14 3.68 -7.73
C ASN A 66 -20.86 4.10 -6.99
N LEU A 67 -19.82 4.43 -7.74
CA LEU A 67 -18.51 4.76 -7.17
C LEU A 67 -18.47 6.21 -6.65
N ASP A 68 -18.51 6.37 -5.33
CA ASP A 68 -18.28 7.66 -4.66
C ASP A 68 -16.77 7.97 -4.63
N GLN A 69 -16.38 9.03 -5.35
CA GLN A 69 -14.99 9.50 -5.40
C GLN A 69 -14.49 9.99 -4.03
N GLU A 70 -15.34 10.59 -3.21
CA GLU A 70 -14.97 11.05 -1.87
C GLU A 70 -14.69 9.85 -0.96
N PHE A 71 -15.54 8.81 -1.04
CA PHE A 71 -15.30 7.53 -0.36
C PHE A 71 -13.97 6.89 -0.79
N ALA A 72 -13.74 6.78 -2.11
CA ALA A 72 -12.52 6.18 -2.64
C ALA A 72 -11.27 6.96 -2.22
N LEU A 73 -11.36 8.29 -2.17
CA LEU A 73 -10.27 9.15 -1.72
C LEU A 73 -9.89 8.84 -0.27
N LEU A 74 -10.88 8.75 0.63
CA LEU A 74 -10.62 8.44 2.03
C LEU A 74 -9.96 7.07 2.22
N VAL A 75 -10.44 6.04 1.50
CA VAL A 75 -9.86 4.70 1.54
C VAL A 75 -8.39 4.73 1.10
N VAL A 76 -8.12 5.30 -0.07
CA VAL A 76 -6.76 5.37 -0.63
C VAL A 76 -5.83 6.18 0.29
N GLU A 77 -6.31 7.32 0.80
CA GLU A 77 -5.51 8.20 1.65
C GLU A 77 -5.09 7.53 2.96
N ILE A 78 -5.98 6.75 3.59
CA ILE A 78 -5.65 5.99 4.80
C ILE A 78 -4.59 4.93 4.48
N VAL A 79 -4.79 4.10 3.44
CA VAL A 79 -3.85 3.04 3.09
C VAL A 79 -2.48 3.60 2.75
N VAL A 80 -2.41 4.68 1.96
CA VAL A 80 -1.15 5.36 1.64
C VAL A 80 -0.46 5.88 2.90
N THR A 81 -1.22 6.37 3.88
CA THR A 81 -0.69 6.83 5.17
C THR A 81 -0.15 5.68 6.02
N LEU A 82 -0.83 4.53 6.03
CA LEU A 82 -0.36 3.32 6.71
C LEU A 82 0.96 2.81 6.11
N VAL A 83 1.05 2.72 4.77
CA VAL A 83 2.29 2.33 4.08
C VAL A 83 3.42 3.31 4.37
N LYS A 84 3.12 4.61 4.40
CA LYS A 84 4.09 5.64 4.82
C LYS A 84 4.59 5.38 6.23
N CYS A 85 3.71 5.14 7.19
CA CYS A 85 4.08 4.89 8.60
C CYS A 85 4.93 3.62 8.75
N ALA A 86 4.53 2.52 8.11
CA ALA A 86 5.31 1.27 8.10
C ALA A 86 6.74 1.47 7.58
N SER A 87 6.92 2.32 6.56
CA SER A 87 8.24 2.67 6.02
C SER A 87 9.10 3.52 6.97
N LEU A 88 8.48 4.20 7.94
CA LEU A 88 9.15 5.05 8.92
C LEU A 88 9.52 4.28 10.19
N ILE A 89 8.63 3.39 10.68
CA ILE A 89 8.85 2.56 11.87
C ILE A 89 10.01 1.58 11.63
N GLN A 90 10.01 0.87 10.49
CA GLN A 90 11.05 -0.11 10.08
C GLN A 90 11.34 -1.24 11.09
N ASN A 91 10.51 -1.38 12.12
CA ASN A 91 10.65 -2.39 13.16
C ASN A 91 9.35 -3.16 13.43
N MET A 92 8.46 -3.21 12.44
CA MET A 92 7.24 -4.01 12.53
C MET A 92 7.57 -5.51 12.55
N ALA A 93 6.69 -6.28 13.16
CA ALA A 93 6.75 -7.73 13.10
C ALA A 93 6.50 -8.22 11.67
N VAL A 94 7.08 -9.36 11.29
CA VAL A 94 7.01 -9.88 9.91
C VAL A 94 5.56 -10.08 9.44
N HIS A 95 4.67 -10.56 10.33
CA HIS A 95 3.26 -10.79 10.01
C HIS A 95 2.47 -9.48 9.77
N GLU A 96 2.89 -8.36 10.35
CA GLU A 96 2.27 -7.04 10.12
C GLU A 96 2.53 -6.56 8.68
N TYR A 97 3.66 -6.95 8.10
CA TYR A 97 3.96 -6.67 6.69
C TYR A 97 3.14 -7.52 5.71
N ASP A 98 2.77 -8.76 6.07
CA ASP A 98 1.83 -9.55 5.24
C ASP A 98 0.47 -8.83 5.16
N GLY A 99 -0.08 -8.41 6.30
CA GLY A 99 -1.35 -7.65 6.33
C GLY A 99 -1.27 -6.32 5.59
N LEU A 100 -0.14 -5.61 5.69
CA LEU A 100 0.09 -4.39 4.91
C LEU A 100 0.11 -4.65 3.40
N LEU A 101 0.74 -5.75 2.97
CA LEU A 101 0.81 -6.13 1.57
C LEU A 101 -0.57 -6.48 1.01
N ASP A 102 -1.39 -7.18 1.78
CA ASP A 102 -2.76 -7.49 1.38
C ASP A 102 -3.58 -6.19 1.22
N LEU A 103 -3.42 -5.24 2.14
CA LEU A 103 -4.08 -3.94 2.04
C LEU A 103 -3.64 -3.13 0.79
N ILE A 104 -2.36 -3.21 0.42
CA ILE A 104 -1.83 -2.58 -0.80
C ILE A 104 -2.52 -3.17 -2.06
N LYS A 105 -2.65 -4.49 -2.12
CA LYS A 105 -3.32 -5.17 -3.24
C LYS A 105 -4.81 -4.83 -3.29
N GLU A 106 -5.46 -4.82 -2.14
CA GLU A 106 -6.88 -4.48 -2.03
C GLU A 106 -7.16 -3.03 -2.45
N VAL A 107 -6.25 -2.09 -2.17
CA VAL A 107 -6.44 -0.68 -2.52
C VAL A 107 -6.16 -0.38 -4.00
N ALA A 108 -5.38 -1.22 -4.70
CA ALA A 108 -5.00 -1.00 -6.10
C ALA A 108 -6.18 -0.63 -7.04
N PRO A 109 -7.34 -1.33 -7.04
CA PRO A 109 -8.46 -0.96 -7.90
C PRO A 109 -9.09 0.40 -7.54
N TRP A 110 -9.00 0.86 -6.29
CA TRP A 110 -9.59 2.12 -5.82
C TRP A 110 -8.93 3.34 -6.45
N PHE A 111 -7.66 3.25 -6.85
CA PHE A 111 -6.97 4.32 -7.58
C PHE A 111 -7.65 4.66 -8.91
N LYS A 112 -8.39 3.74 -9.53
CA LYS A 112 -9.09 3.97 -10.79
C LYS A 112 -10.32 4.88 -10.64
N VAL A 113 -10.86 4.98 -9.43
CA VAL A 113 -12.04 5.80 -9.10
C VAL A 113 -11.67 7.28 -8.91
N LEU A 114 -10.43 7.53 -8.50
CA LEU A 114 -9.95 8.89 -8.21
C LEU A 114 -9.81 9.71 -9.49
N ASP A 115 -9.99 11.03 -9.36
CA ASP A 115 -9.58 11.95 -10.42
C ASP A 115 -8.08 11.84 -10.69
N THR A 116 -7.67 12.24 -11.90
CA THR A 116 -6.28 12.09 -12.36
C THR A 116 -5.27 12.72 -11.40
N ASN A 117 -5.57 13.88 -10.81
CA ASN A 117 -4.65 14.60 -9.94
C ASN A 117 -4.51 13.91 -8.57
N ALA A 118 -5.62 13.53 -7.93
CA ALA A 118 -5.59 12.77 -6.68
C ALA A 118 -4.91 11.42 -6.86
N ARG A 119 -5.25 10.70 -7.95
CA ARG A 119 -4.63 9.42 -8.32
C ARG A 119 -3.13 9.55 -8.45
N GLU A 120 -2.64 10.51 -9.24
CA GLU A 120 -1.20 10.67 -9.48
C GLU A 120 -0.46 11.00 -8.19
N LYS A 121 -0.98 11.95 -7.40
CA LYS A 121 -0.36 12.37 -6.14
C LYS A 121 -0.27 11.20 -5.15
N LEU A 122 -1.38 10.51 -4.90
CA LEU A 122 -1.44 9.43 -3.91
C LEU A 122 -0.66 8.20 -4.38
N HIS A 123 -0.73 7.85 -5.66
CA HIS A 123 -0.01 6.69 -6.19
C HIS A 123 1.51 6.91 -6.15
N ARG A 124 1.97 8.13 -6.45
CA ARG A 124 3.38 8.51 -6.29
C ARG A 124 3.86 8.36 -4.85
N VAL A 125 3.04 8.77 -3.88
CA VAL A 125 3.35 8.62 -2.45
C VAL A 125 3.40 7.14 -2.06
N LEU A 126 2.41 6.35 -2.50
CA LEU A 126 2.38 4.89 -2.28
C LEU A 126 3.67 4.24 -2.78
N VAL A 127 4.01 4.46 -4.05
CA VAL A 127 5.20 3.88 -4.70
C VAL A 127 6.48 4.27 -3.97
N THR A 128 6.60 5.52 -3.53
CA THR A 128 7.79 6.01 -2.83
C THR A 128 8.03 5.22 -1.54
N TYR A 129 6.99 5.05 -0.72
CA TYR A 129 7.12 4.39 0.58
C TYR A 129 7.13 2.86 0.47
N LEU A 130 6.40 2.28 -0.49
CA LEU A 130 6.46 0.86 -0.80
C LEU A 130 7.85 0.44 -1.28
N ASN A 131 8.46 1.22 -2.19
CA ASN A 131 9.83 0.97 -2.65
C ASN A 131 10.83 1.09 -1.49
N ARG A 132 10.63 2.03 -0.56
CA ARG A 132 11.45 2.13 0.64
C ARG A 132 11.35 0.88 1.52
N ILE A 133 10.14 0.39 1.80
CA ILE A 133 9.93 -0.86 2.57
C ILE A 133 10.63 -2.04 1.87
N THR A 134 10.45 -2.14 0.55
CA THR A 134 11.06 -3.20 -0.26
C THR A 134 12.59 -3.20 -0.17
N LEU A 135 13.21 -2.03 -0.20
CA LEU A 135 14.67 -1.90 -0.06
C LEU A 135 15.16 -2.28 1.33
N ILE A 136 14.42 -1.93 2.38
CA ILE A 136 14.73 -2.35 3.76
C ILE A 136 14.66 -3.88 3.86
N MET A 137 13.60 -4.48 3.33
CA MET A 137 13.42 -5.93 3.32
C MET A 137 14.50 -6.67 2.52
N ALA A 138 14.88 -6.14 1.36
CA ALA A 138 15.96 -6.71 0.55
C ALA A 138 17.33 -6.58 1.22
N GLY A 139 17.54 -5.54 2.03
CA GLY A 139 18.75 -5.33 2.82
C GLY A 139 18.87 -6.23 4.05
N ASP A 140 17.73 -6.68 4.60
CA ASP A 140 17.66 -7.56 5.77
C ASP A 140 16.89 -8.86 5.44
N PHE A 141 17.39 -9.57 4.42
CA PHE A 141 16.72 -10.74 3.86
C PHE A 141 16.57 -11.88 4.88
N LYS A 142 17.52 -11.98 5.82
CA LYS A 142 17.51 -12.98 6.92
C LYS A 142 16.32 -12.75 7.86
N ARG A 143 16.01 -11.49 8.21
CA ARG A 143 14.86 -11.15 9.07
C ARG A 143 13.53 -11.41 8.37
N PHE A 144 13.39 -11.00 7.11
CA PHE A 144 12.08 -10.83 6.50
C PHE A 144 11.49 -12.05 5.80
N ASN A 145 12.14 -13.22 5.82
CA ASN A 145 11.75 -14.40 5.03
C ASN A 145 11.74 -14.09 3.52
N GLY A 146 12.53 -14.84 2.75
CA GLY A 146 12.67 -14.60 1.31
C GLY A 146 11.37 -14.58 0.51
N ASN A 147 10.34 -15.33 0.92
CA ASN A 147 9.04 -15.29 0.26
C ASN A 147 8.34 -13.94 0.42
N LEU A 148 8.40 -13.32 1.59
CA LEU A 148 7.79 -12.00 1.81
C LEU A 148 8.54 -10.93 1.04
N VAL A 149 9.88 -10.96 1.09
CA VAL A 149 10.72 -10.04 0.30
C VAL A 149 10.39 -10.15 -1.18
N HIS A 150 10.25 -11.36 -1.71
CA HIS A 150 9.84 -11.61 -3.09
C HIS A 150 8.50 -10.93 -3.41
N LYS A 151 7.47 -11.18 -2.60
CA LYS A 151 6.14 -10.59 -2.81
C LYS A 151 6.16 -9.05 -2.80
N PHE A 152 6.92 -8.43 -1.88
CA PHE A 152 7.08 -6.98 -1.85
C PHE A 152 7.81 -6.45 -3.08
N CYS A 153 8.86 -7.15 -3.56
CA CYS A 153 9.53 -6.79 -4.80
C CYS A 153 8.57 -6.82 -6.00
N VAL A 154 7.75 -7.87 -6.11
CA VAL A 154 6.71 -8.00 -7.14
C VAL A 154 5.74 -6.81 -7.10
N GLU A 155 5.17 -6.54 -5.93
CA GLU A 155 4.16 -5.49 -5.77
C GLU A 155 4.73 -4.09 -6.03
N ALA A 156 5.92 -3.80 -5.49
CA ALA A 156 6.59 -2.52 -5.67
C ALA A 156 6.91 -2.25 -7.14
N LEU A 157 7.49 -3.23 -7.85
CA LEU A 157 7.83 -3.08 -9.27
C LEU A 157 6.59 -2.95 -10.14
N CYS A 158 5.50 -3.67 -9.82
CA CYS A 158 4.20 -3.52 -10.47
C CYS A 158 3.67 -2.09 -10.34
N HIS A 159 3.64 -1.55 -9.12
CA HIS A 159 3.16 -0.18 -8.90
C HIS A 159 4.08 0.89 -9.51
N ILE A 160 5.41 0.69 -9.53
CA ILE A 160 6.33 1.63 -10.20
C ILE A 160 5.99 1.73 -11.69
N LYS A 161 5.83 0.58 -12.38
CA LYS A 161 5.49 0.52 -13.82
C LYS A 161 4.20 1.26 -14.16
N GLN A 162 3.21 1.18 -13.27
CA GLN A 162 1.90 1.81 -13.44
C GLN A 162 1.88 3.30 -13.06
N SER A 163 2.93 3.80 -12.41
CA SER A 163 2.97 5.16 -11.88
C SER A 163 3.68 6.14 -12.81
N SER A 164 3.62 7.44 -12.47
CA SER A 164 4.46 8.46 -13.10
C SER A 164 5.96 8.30 -12.79
N LEU A 165 6.35 7.35 -11.92
CA LEU A 165 7.74 7.04 -11.58
C LEU A 165 8.33 5.85 -12.37
N LYS A 166 7.71 5.46 -13.49
CA LYS A 166 8.18 4.33 -14.32
C LYS A 166 9.65 4.47 -14.76
N ASP A 167 10.14 5.69 -14.93
CA ASP A 167 11.54 6.02 -15.24
C ASP A 167 12.50 5.61 -14.10
N GLN A 168 12.01 5.53 -12.87
CA GLN A 168 12.77 5.10 -11.70
C GLN A 168 12.85 3.57 -11.54
N LEU A 169 12.22 2.80 -12.42
CA LEU A 169 12.19 1.35 -12.31
C LEU A 169 13.60 0.76 -12.35
N PHE A 170 14.43 1.12 -13.33
CA PHE A 170 15.81 0.64 -13.44
C PHE A 170 16.63 0.94 -12.19
N LYS A 171 16.46 2.16 -11.64
CA LYS A 171 17.14 2.59 -10.41
C LYS A 171 16.69 1.74 -9.21
N SER A 172 15.40 1.46 -9.11
CA SER A 172 14.82 0.67 -8.03
C SER A 172 15.27 -0.79 -8.11
N VAL A 173 15.15 -1.40 -9.29
CA VAL A 173 15.64 -2.76 -9.57
C VAL A 173 17.13 -2.87 -9.22
N ARG A 174 17.97 -1.95 -9.69
CA ARG A 174 19.41 -1.98 -9.42
C ARG A 174 19.69 -1.99 -7.91
N LYS A 175 18.99 -1.15 -7.13
CA LYS A 175 19.17 -1.10 -5.67
C LYS A 175 18.72 -2.39 -4.99
N ILE A 176 17.61 -2.98 -5.43
CA ILE A 176 17.13 -4.27 -4.92
C ILE A 176 18.18 -5.35 -5.21
N CYS A 177 18.63 -5.48 -6.46
CA CYS A 177 19.67 -6.43 -6.82
C CYS A 177 20.95 -6.23 -6.01
N SER A 178 21.44 -4.99 -5.89
CA SER A 178 22.63 -4.70 -5.07
C SER A 178 22.45 -5.14 -3.63
N SER A 179 21.29 -4.91 -3.02
CA SER A 179 21.00 -5.31 -1.64
C SER A 179 20.97 -6.84 -1.48
N LEU A 180 20.38 -7.54 -2.46
CA LEU A 180 20.29 -9.00 -2.48
C LEU A 180 21.64 -9.67 -2.73
N PHE A 181 22.47 -9.14 -3.63
CA PHE A 181 23.81 -9.67 -3.90
C PHE A 181 24.80 -9.45 -2.73
N SER A 182 24.52 -8.47 -1.85
CA SER A 182 25.29 -8.27 -0.63
C SER A 182 24.94 -9.28 0.48
N GLN A 183 23.89 -10.09 0.30
CA GLN A 183 23.52 -11.14 1.26
C GLN A 183 24.39 -12.39 1.04
N GLU A 184 24.68 -13.10 2.13
CA GLU A 184 25.39 -14.38 2.07
C GLU A 184 24.50 -15.45 1.41
N LEU A 185 24.85 -15.83 0.17
CA LEU A 185 24.10 -16.75 -0.68
C LEU A 185 23.86 -18.15 -0.08
N GLY A 186 24.66 -18.56 0.91
CA GLY A 186 24.62 -19.91 1.47
C GLY A 186 23.42 -20.23 2.37
N GLU A 187 22.68 -19.23 2.86
CA GLU A 187 21.69 -19.43 3.93
C GLU A 187 20.24 -19.11 3.54
N CYS A 188 19.99 -18.58 2.34
CA CYS A 188 18.69 -17.99 1.99
C CYS A 188 18.09 -18.58 0.71
N SER A 189 17.24 -19.59 0.85
CA SER A 189 16.62 -20.36 -0.24
C SER A 189 15.69 -19.56 -1.19
N GLY A 190 15.43 -18.27 -0.94
CA GLY A 190 14.55 -17.42 -1.77
C GLY A 190 15.23 -16.28 -2.53
N ILE A 191 16.55 -16.07 -2.37
CA ILE A 191 17.26 -14.95 -3.01
C ILE A 191 17.26 -15.11 -4.53
N VAL A 192 17.50 -16.33 -5.02
CA VAL A 192 17.58 -16.62 -6.46
C VAL A 192 16.26 -16.34 -7.16
N ASP A 193 15.14 -16.79 -6.59
CA ASP A 193 13.81 -16.55 -7.16
C ASP A 193 13.45 -15.06 -7.17
N THR A 194 13.83 -14.34 -6.11
CA THR A 194 13.67 -12.88 -6.02
C THR A 194 14.49 -12.17 -7.09
N LEU A 195 15.77 -12.51 -7.23
CA LEU A 195 16.65 -11.94 -8.26
C LEU A 195 16.13 -12.22 -9.66
N LYS A 196 15.71 -13.47 -9.93
CA LYS A 196 15.15 -13.86 -11.23
C LYS A 196 13.96 -12.97 -11.60
N TYR A 197 12.98 -12.85 -10.71
CA TYR A 197 11.82 -12.00 -10.97
C TYR A 197 12.20 -10.53 -11.19
N VAL A 198 13.07 -9.99 -10.33
CA VAL A 198 13.49 -8.59 -10.40
C VAL A 198 14.22 -8.29 -11.72
N LEU A 199 15.04 -9.21 -12.21
CA LEU A 199 15.71 -9.12 -13.51
C LEU A 199 14.74 -9.30 -14.68
N ASP A 200 13.79 -10.23 -14.59
CA ASP A 200 12.74 -10.43 -15.61
C ASP A 200 11.87 -9.17 -15.74
N ALA A 201 11.53 -8.54 -14.62
CA ALA A 201 10.77 -7.29 -14.59
C ALA A 201 11.50 -6.14 -15.29
N MET A 202 12.83 -6.06 -15.15
CA MET A 202 13.68 -5.13 -15.88
C MET A 202 13.74 -5.45 -17.38
N ALA A 203 13.97 -6.72 -17.71
CA ALA A 203 14.09 -7.16 -19.11
C ALA A 203 12.79 -6.93 -19.89
N ALA A 204 11.63 -7.12 -19.27
CA ALA A 204 10.33 -6.83 -19.87
C ALA A 204 10.17 -5.36 -20.28
N GLU A 205 10.80 -4.42 -19.57
CA GLU A 205 10.67 -2.99 -19.85
C GLU A 205 11.60 -2.52 -20.95
N ILE A 206 12.79 -3.11 -21.03
CA ILE A 206 13.72 -2.89 -22.14
C ILE A 206 13.08 -3.32 -23.47
N LYS A 207 12.26 -4.39 -23.46
CA LYS A 207 11.57 -4.90 -24.65
C LYS A 207 10.39 -4.03 -25.13
N VAL A 208 9.93 -3.09 -24.31
CA VAL A 208 8.77 -2.22 -24.62
C VAL A 208 9.23 -0.87 -25.23
N VAL A 209 10.55 -0.64 -25.30
CA VAL A 209 11.21 0.49 -25.99
C VAL A 209 11.60 0.08 -27.39
#